data_AF-A0A971J8C1-F1
#
_entry.id   AF-A0A971J8C1-F1
#
_cell.length_a   1.000
_cell.length_b   1.000
_cell.length_c   1.000
_cell.angle_alpha   90.00
_cell.angle_beta   90.00
_cell.angle_gamma   90.00
#
_symmetry.space_group_name_H-M   'P 1'
#
loop_
_entity.id
_entity.type
_entity.pdbx_description
1 polymer ?
#
loop_
_entity_poly.entity_id
_entity_poly.type
_entity_poly.pdbx_seq_one_letter_code
_entity_poly.pdbx_strand_id
1 'polypeptide(L)'
;MGNLLKVLSCIMLSVLIGTQLLLFSPYRGKLTDDTLNGRVLNTYEAVMHKGVIILDGLGEYQPNSATVLINGTVYKTIDSFPVELTVYEGDVVEVKLKLDASPLYVFLASIKGDIRTDLTESTVLIKPGINRILKIFAVPGKE
;
A
#
# COMPACT_ATOMS: atom_id res chain seq x y z
N MET A 1 -41.77 -27.13 -15.19
CA MET A 1 -41.01 -26.01 -14.59
C MET A 1 -40.42 -26.35 -13.22
N GLY A 2 -41.22 -26.82 -12.25
CA GLY A 2 -40.75 -27.12 -10.89
C GLY A 2 -39.65 -28.20 -10.75
N ASN A 3 -39.73 -29.29 -11.53
CA ASN A 3 -38.71 -30.36 -11.44
C ASN A 3 -37.35 -29.95 -12.03
N LEU A 4 -37.36 -29.16 -13.11
CA LEU A 4 -36.12 -28.62 -13.69
C LEU A 4 -35.40 -27.69 -12.71
N LEU A 5 -36.16 -26.83 -12.03
CA LEU A 5 -35.62 -25.90 -11.04
C LEU A 5 -35.01 -26.63 -9.84
N LYS A 6 -35.65 -27.72 -9.38
CA LYS A 6 -35.11 -28.57 -8.32
C LYS A 6 -33.79 -29.23 -8.73
N VAL A 7 -33.70 -29.75 -9.96
CA VAL A 7 -32.47 -30.37 -10.47
C VAL A 7 -31.34 -29.34 -10.57
N LEU A 8 -31.61 -28.15 -11.12
CA LEU A 8 -30.63 -27.07 -11.21
C LEU A 8 -30.17 -26.59 -9.82
N SER A 9 -31.09 -26.50 -8.86
CA SER A 9 -30.75 -26.13 -7.48
C SER A 9 -29.85 -27.17 -6.81
N CYS A 10 -30.12 -28.47 -6.99
CA CYS A 10 -29.25 -29.54 -6.49
C CYS A 10 -27.85 -29.51 -7.13
N ILE A 11 -27.75 -29.20 -8.43
CA ILE A 11 -26.47 -29.07 -9.12
C ILE A 11 -25.68 -27.89 -8.55
N MET A 12 -26.29 -26.71 -8.41
CA MET A 12 -25.63 -25.54 -7.79
C MET A 12 -25.12 -25.84 -6.39
N LEU A 13 -25.95 -26.49 -5.55
CA LEU A 13 -25.58 -26.83 -4.19
C LEU A 13 -24.38 -27.79 -4.15
N SER A 14 -24.37 -28.79 -5.04
CA SER A 14 -23.29 -29.77 -5.13
C SER A 14 -21.97 -29.13 -5.58
N VAL A 15 -22.04 -28.22 -6.56
CA VAL A 15 -20.88 -27.44 -7.02
C VAL A 15 -20.35 -26.54 -5.90
N LEU A 16 -21.23 -25.86 -5.17
CA LEU A 16 -20.84 -25.01 -4.06
C LEU A 16 -20.11 -25.83 -2.98
N ILE A 17 -20.71 -26.93 -2.52
CA ILE A 17 -20.12 -27.81 -1.50
C ILE A 17 -18.77 -28.36 -1.98
N GLY A 18 -18.70 -28.86 -3.21
CA GLY A 18 -17.46 -29.37 -3.80
C GLY A 18 -16.35 -28.31 -3.83
N THR A 19 -16.69 -27.07 -4.20
CA THR A 19 -15.73 -25.96 -4.25
C THR A 19 -15.22 -25.60 -2.85
N GLN A 20 -16.11 -25.55 -1.84
CA GLN A 20 -15.70 -25.27 -0.46
C GLN A 20 -14.81 -26.38 0.12
N LEU A 21 -15.10 -27.65 -0.17
CA LEU A 21 -14.27 -28.78 0.22
C LEU A 21 -12.89 -28.74 -0.44
N LEU A 22 -12.81 -28.41 -1.73
CA LEU A 22 -11.54 -28.26 -2.44
C LEU A 22 -10.70 -27.11 -1.88
N LEU A 23 -11.32 -25.97 -1.54
CA LEU A 23 -10.64 -24.83 -0.92
C LEU A 23 -10.18 -25.11 0.52
N PHE A 24 -10.85 -25.99 1.26
CA PHE A 24 -10.42 -26.44 2.59
C PHE A 24 -9.37 -27.56 2.55
N SER A 25 -9.34 -28.33 1.46
CA SER A 25 -8.41 -29.45 1.28
C SER A 25 -6.96 -28.99 1.03
N PRO A 26 -5.97 -29.88 1.24
CA PRO A 26 -4.57 -29.60 0.89
C PRO A 26 -4.34 -29.35 -0.62
N TYR A 27 -5.34 -29.59 -1.49
CA TYR A 27 -5.27 -29.27 -2.91
C TYR A 27 -5.45 -27.78 -3.22
N ARG A 28 -5.85 -26.95 -2.23
CA ARG A 28 -5.94 -25.49 -2.38
C ARG A 28 -4.70 -24.91 -3.01
N GLY A 29 -3.51 -25.33 -2.54
CA GLY A 29 -2.23 -24.83 -3.03
C GLY A 29 -2.03 -24.99 -4.54
N LYS A 30 -2.59 -26.04 -5.16
CA LYS A 30 -2.56 -26.26 -6.62
C LYS A 30 -3.63 -25.48 -7.39
N LEU A 31 -4.74 -25.13 -6.74
CA LEU A 31 -5.81 -24.30 -7.32
C LEU A 31 -5.47 -22.81 -7.26
N THR A 32 -4.63 -22.41 -6.31
CA THR A 32 -4.12 -21.04 -6.13
C THR A 32 -2.68 -20.88 -6.63
N ASP A 33 -2.16 -21.87 -7.36
CA ASP A 33 -0.82 -21.84 -7.92
C ASP A 33 -0.83 -21.02 -9.21
N ASP A 34 -0.18 -19.85 -9.20
CA ASP A 34 0.08 -19.04 -10.39
C ASP A 34 1.57 -19.02 -10.71
N THR A 35 2.13 -20.23 -10.76
CA THR A 35 3.50 -20.48 -11.21
C THR A 35 3.76 -20.02 -12.64
N LEU A 36 2.72 -19.83 -13.46
CA LEU A 36 2.85 -19.22 -14.80
C LEU A 36 3.35 -17.77 -14.71
N ASN A 37 2.98 -17.03 -13.65
CA ASN A 37 3.52 -15.71 -13.32
C ASN A 37 4.60 -15.76 -12.22
N GLY A 38 5.04 -16.97 -11.82
CA GLY A 38 6.10 -17.20 -10.84
C GLY A 38 5.73 -16.82 -9.40
N ARG A 39 4.43 -16.78 -9.04
CA ARG A 39 3.96 -16.34 -7.71
C ARG A 39 2.78 -17.18 -7.22
N VAL A 40 2.60 -17.23 -5.90
CA VAL A 40 1.40 -17.84 -5.28
C VAL A 40 0.32 -16.78 -5.23
N LEU A 41 -0.88 -17.05 -5.76
CA LEU A 41 -2.01 -16.14 -5.67
C LEU A 41 -2.40 -15.99 -4.20
N ASN A 42 -2.26 -14.78 -3.67
CA ASN A 42 -2.75 -14.47 -2.34
C ASN A 42 -4.28 -14.50 -2.33
N THR A 43 -4.87 -14.79 -1.17
CA THR A 43 -6.34 -14.89 -1.04
C THR A 43 -7.05 -13.56 -1.33
N TYR A 44 -6.30 -12.46 -1.31
CA TYR A 44 -6.64 -11.18 -1.89
C TYR A 44 -5.43 -10.71 -2.72
N GLU A 45 -5.63 -10.44 -3.99
CA GLU A 45 -4.70 -9.59 -4.75
C GLU A 45 -5.34 -8.21 -4.84
N ALA A 46 -4.80 -7.26 -4.08
CA ALA A 46 -5.15 -5.88 -4.29
C ALA A 46 -4.51 -5.45 -5.62
N VAL A 47 -5.34 -4.98 -6.57
CA VAL A 47 -4.90 -4.33 -7.83
C VAL A 47 -4.12 -3.04 -7.56
N MET A 48 -3.89 -2.69 -6.29
CA MET A 48 -3.20 -1.48 -5.90
C MET A 48 -1.72 -1.56 -6.25
N HIS A 49 -1.30 -0.61 -7.08
CA HIS A 49 0.10 -0.46 -7.45
C HIS A 49 0.95 -0.21 -6.21
N LYS A 50 2.06 -0.94 -6.10
CA LYS A 50 3.02 -0.84 -5.02
C LYS A 50 4.27 -0.10 -5.50
N GLY A 51 4.81 0.77 -4.65
CA GLY A 51 6.12 1.35 -4.89
C GLY A 51 6.86 1.67 -3.61
N VAL A 52 8.04 2.24 -3.79
CA VAL A 52 8.94 2.66 -2.72
C VAL A 52 9.31 4.11 -2.97
N ILE A 53 9.17 4.93 -1.94
CA ILE A 53 9.63 6.32 -1.97
C ILE A 53 10.74 6.53 -0.94
N ILE A 54 11.66 7.42 -1.26
CA ILE A 54 12.72 7.85 -0.33
C ILE A 54 12.47 9.32 -0.02
N LEU A 55 12.17 9.62 1.24
CA LEU A 55 12.09 10.98 1.76
C LEU A 55 13.42 11.35 2.39
N ASP A 56 13.91 12.54 2.07
CA ASP A 56 15.13 13.08 2.65
C ASP A 56 14.86 14.45 3.27
N GLY A 57 15.73 14.86 4.19
CA GLY A 57 15.54 16.03 5.04
C GLY A 57 16.69 17.02 4.91
N LEU A 58 16.37 18.32 4.90
CA LEU A 58 17.33 19.41 4.88
C LEU A 58 17.04 20.36 6.04
N GLY A 59 18.07 20.64 6.84
CA GLY A 59 17.99 21.46 8.05
C GLY A 59 18.47 20.69 9.28
N GLU A 60 18.46 21.37 10.43
CA GLU A 60 18.79 20.75 11.70
C GLU A 60 17.61 19.91 12.21
N TYR A 61 17.84 18.63 12.43
CA TYR A 61 16.85 17.74 13.03
C TYR A 61 17.47 16.93 14.15
N GLN A 62 16.67 16.62 15.16
CA GLN A 62 17.08 15.75 16.26
C GLN A 62 16.55 14.33 16.00
N PRO A 63 17.27 13.28 16.41
CA PRO A 63 16.73 11.93 16.35
C PRO A 63 15.39 11.84 17.10
N ASN A 64 14.44 11.07 16.57
CA ASN A 64 13.11 10.91 17.15
C ASN A 64 12.27 12.21 17.22
N SER A 65 12.62 13.24 16.45
CA SER A 65 11.84 14.49 16.38
C SER A 65 10.66 14.43 15.41
N ALA A 66 10.78 13.59 14.36
CA ALA A 66 9.78 13.45 13.32
C ALA A 66 9.24 12.01 13.26
N THR A 67 7.99 11.86 12.84
CA THR A 67 7.32 10.58 12.64
C THR A 67 6.57 10.62 11.33
N VAL A 68 6.80 9.62 10.48
CA VAL A 68 6.04 9.44 9.24
C VAL A 68 4.73 8.75 9.57
N LEU A 69 3.65 9.29 9.03
CA LEU A 69 2.33 8.68 9.04
C LEU A 69 1.90 8.34 7.61
N ILE A 70 1.21 7.22 7.48
CA ILE A 70 0.54 6.84 6.24
C ILE A 70 -0.96 6.75 6.58
N ASN A 71 -1.78 7.54 5.89
CA ASN A 71 -3.22 7.64 6.13
C ASN A 71 -3.55 7.91 7.62
N GLY A 72 -2.82 8.82 8.27
CA GLY A 72 -2.98 9.15 9.67
C GLY A 72 -2.48 8.10 10.69
N THR A 73 -1.97 6.96 10.25
CA THR A 73 -1.40 5.92 11.13
C THR A 73 0.11 6.02 11.19
N VAL A 74 0.69 5.87 12.39
CA VAL A 74 2.14 5.90 12.58
C VAL A 74 2.78 4.76 11.81
N TYR A 75 3.64 5.10 10.85
CA TYR A 75 4.41 4.14 10.07
C TYR A 75 5.80 3.94 10.69
N LYS A 76 6.53 5.04 10.90
CA LYS A 76 7.91 4.99 11.41
C LYS A 76 8.31 6.30 12.08
N THR A 77 8.94 6.21 13.25
CA THR A 77 9.64 7.35 13.86
C THR A 77 11.02 7.51 13.23
N ILE A 78 11.35 8.74 12.86
CA ILE A 78 12.57 9.07 12.12
C ILE A 78 13.71 9.28 13.10
N ASP A 79 14.69 8.38 13.07
CA ASP A 79 15.98 8.57 13.73
C ASP A 79 16.91 9.44 12.88
N SER A 80 16.97 9.15 11.58
CA SER A 80 17.76 9.88 10.60
C SER A 80 17.10 9.86 9.22
N PHE A 81 17.31 10.94 8.47
CA PHE A 81 17.08 10.97 7.03
C PHE A 81 18.33 10.47 6.28
N PRO A 82 18.19 9.84 5.10
CA PRO A 82 16.94 9.57 4.37
C PRO A 82 16.13 8.39 4.93
N VAL A 83 14.82 8.37 4.65
CA VAL A 83 13.89 7.33 5.07
C VAL A 83 13.21 6.69 3.86
N GLU A 84 13.33 5.38 3.76
CA GLU A 84 12.64 4.56 2.76
C GLU A 84 11.24 4.14 3.27
N LEU A 85 10.22 4.30 2.44
CA LEU A 85 8.83 3.99 2.73
C LEU A 85 8.26 3.11 1.63
N THR A 86 7.66 1.98 2.01
CA THR A 86 6.83 1.19 1.09
C THR A 86 5.42 1.75 1.10
N VAL A 87 4.92 2.12 -0.06
CA VAL A 87 3.62 2.80 -0.22
C VAL A 87 2.79 2.13 -1.32
N TYR A 88 1.48 2.31 -1.23
CA TYR A 88 0.49 1.79 -2.17
C TYR A 88 -0.31 2.94 -2.81
N GLU A 89 -0.91 2.66 -3.95
CA GLU A 89 -1.86 3.58 -4.57
C GLU A 89 -2.94 4.03 -3.58
N GLY A 90 -3.17 5.35 -3.53
CA GLY A 90 -4.15 5.96 -2.64
C GLY A 90 -3.58 6.45 -1.31
N ASP A 91 -2.40 5.97 -0.91
CA ASP A 91 -1.77 6.36 0.34
C ASP A 91 -1.47 7.87 0.39
N VAL A 92 -1.75 8.47 1.55
CA VAL A 92 -1.36 9.83 1.89
C VAL A 92 -0.22 9.76 2.89
N VAL A 93 0.91 10.34 2.54
CA VAL A 93 2.12 10.38 3.37
C VAL A 93 2.18 11.72 4.09
N GLU A 94 2.31 11.67 5.40
CA GLU A 94 2.35 12.82 6.29
C GLU A 94 3.58 12.71 7.20
N VAL A 95 4.11 13.85 7.63
CA VAL A 95 5.18 13.92 8.62
C VAL A 95 4.70 14.73 9.80
N LYS A 96 4.72 14.09 10.97
CA LYS A 96 4.47 14.74 12.25
C LYS A 96 5.79 15.12 12.89
N LEU A 97 5.99 16.41 13.09
CA LEU A 97 7.10 16.97 13.83
C LEU A 97 6.68 17.27 15.27
N LYS A 98 7.54 16.97 16.26
CA LYS A 98 7.29 17.33 17.68
C LYS A 98 7.14 18.84 17.84
N LEU A 99 6.35 19.25 18.84
CA LEU A 99 6.02 20.66 19.11
C LEU A 99 7.26 21.52 19.39
N ASP A 100 8.26 20.95 20.06
CA ASP A 100 9.49 21.65 20.46
C ASP A 100 10.63 21.54 19.44
N ALA A 101 10.39 20.91 18.29
CA ALA A 101 11.43 20.71 17.27
C ALA A 101 11.45 21.87 16.26
N SER A 102 12.64 22.24 15.81
CA SER A 102 12.82 23.25 14.77
C SER A 102 12.20 22.81 13.44
N PRO A 103 11.58 23.72 12.67
CA PRO A 103 11.09 23.43 11.34
C PRO A 103 12.22 22.89 10.44
N LEU A 104 11.90 21.89 9.62
CA LEU A 104 12.85 21.27 8.70
C LEU A 104 12.20 21.09 7.33
N TYR A 105 13.01 21.03 6.27
CA TYR A 105 12.53 20.78 4.92
C TYR A 105 12.58 19.30 4.61
N VAL A 106 11.50 18.72 4.09
CA VAL A 106 11.47 17.34 3.59
C VAL A 106 11.23 17.37 2.09
N PHE A 107 11.99 16.58 1.35
CA PHE A 107 11.84 16.44 -0.09
C PHE A 107 11.81 14.97 -0.50
N LEU A 108 11.24 14.72 -1.67
CA LEU A 108 11.19 13.40 -2.28
C LEU A 108 12.47 13.17 -3.07
N ALA A 109 13.38 12.35 -2.53
CA ALA A 109 14.67 12.07 -3.15
C ALA A 109 14.56 11.04 -4.30
N SER A 110 13.68 10.05 -4.16
CA SER A 110 13.51 9.01 -5.19
C SER A 110 12.14 8.36 -5.11
N ILE A 111 11.65 7.90 -6.27
CA ILE A 111 10.46 7.05 -6.42
C ILE A 111 10.88 5.82 -7.21
N LYS A 112 10.44 4.64 -6.77
CA LYS A 112 10.63 3.36 -7.46
C LYS A 112 9.29 2.61 -7.54
N GLY A 113 9.07 1.91 -8.64
CA GLY A 113 7.83 1.16 -8.91
C GLY A 113 6.82 1.94 -9.74
N ASP A 114 5.67 1.32 -9.99
CA ASP A 114 4.63 1.85 -10.90
C ASP A 114 3.68 2.82 -10.19
N ILE A 115 4.27 3.82 -9.52
CA ILE A 115 3.54 4.84 -8.76
C ILE A 115 4.00 6.25 -9.15
N ARG A 116 3.11 7.23 -8.99
CA ARG A 116 3.38 8.66 -9.12
C ARG A 116 2.88 9.40 -7.89
N THR A 117 3.37 10.61 -7.69
CA THR A 117 3.02 11.45 -6.53
C THR A 117 2.36 12.75 -6.98
N ASP A 118 1.52 13.33 -6.13
CA ASP A 118 0.91 14.65 -6.35
C ASP A 118 1.83 15.84 -5.97
N LEU A 119 3.08 15.55 -5.60
CA LEU A 119 4.03 16.52 -5.11
C LEU A 119 4.36 17.55 -6.21
N THR A 120 3.83 18.77 -6.07
CA THR A 120 4.04 19.87 -7.01
C THR A 120 5.36 20.61 -6.77
N GLU A 121 5.75 20.74 -5.51
CA GLU A 121 6.99 21.39 -5.08
C GLU A 121 8.00 20.32 -4.67
N SER A 122 9.25 20.42 -5.13
CA SER A 122 10.27 19.43 -4.80
C SER A 122 10.52 19.29 -3.29
N THR A 123 10.20 20.33 -2.51
CA THR A 123 10.52 20.42 -1.08
C THR A 123 9.35 21.01 -0.30
N VAL A 124 9.03 20.43 0.86
CA VAL A 124 7.95 20.86 1.75
C VAL A 124 8.54 21.28 3.11
N LEU A 125 8.21 22.48 3.58
CA LEU A 125 8.58 22.94 4.92
C LEU A 125 7.68 22.27 5.97
N ILE A 126 8.28 21.52 6.88
CA ILE A 126 7.58 20.82 7.97
C ILE A 126 7.64 21.67 9.22
N LYS A 127 6.47 22.12 9.67
CA LYS A 127 6.29 22.85 10.92
C LYS A 127 5.93 21.89 12.06
N PRO A 128 6.09 22.29 13.33
CA PRO A 128 5.61 21.48 14.45
C PRO A 128 4.13 21.13 14.30
N GLY A 129 3.78 19.85 14.46
CA GLY A 129 2.46 19.31 14.11
C GLY A 129 2.48 18.35 12.93
N ILE A 130 1.30 18.03 12.39
CA ILE A 130 1.13 17.10 11.26
C ILE A 130 1.12 17.90 9.96
N ASN A 131 1.99 17.53 9.03
CA ASN A 131 2.09 18.16 7.72
C ASN A 131 1.92 17.09 6.65
N ARG A 132 1.05 17.36 5.68
CA ARG A 132 0.88 16.51 4.50
C ARG A 132 2.06 16.71 3.56
N ILE A 133 2.67 15.60 3.13
CA ILE A 133 3.77 15.64 2.15
C ILE A 133 3.21 15.40 0.76
N LEU A 134 2.64 14.23 0.53
CA LEU A 134 2.21 13.78 -0.79
C LEU A 134 1.13 12.72 -0.71
N LYS A 135 0.47 12.48 -1.84
CA LYS A 135 -0.42 11.36 -2.10
C LYS A 135 0.10 10.53 -3.27
N ILE A 136 -0.07 9.22 -3.15
CA ILE A 136 0.33 8.23 -4.15
C ILE A 136 -0.82 7.95 -5.12
N PHE A 137 -0.50 7.90 -6.41
CA PHE A 137 -1.41 7.44 -7.46
C PHE A 137 -0.72 6.36 -8.29
N ALA A 138 -1.51 5.53 -8.97
CA ALA A 138 -0.99 4.66 -10.03
C ALA A 138 -0.43 5.48 -11.19
N VAL A 139 0.62 4.97 -11.84
CA VAL A 139 1.02 5.45 -13.16
C VAL A 139 -0.06 5.03 -14.15
N PRO A 140 -0.68 5.96 -14.90
CA PRO A 140 -1.63 5.57 -15.94
C PRO A 140 -0.90 4.71 -16.96
N GLY A 141 -1.42 3.51 -17.20
CA GLY A 141 -0.89 2.62 -18.23
C GLY A 141 -0.78 3.36 -19.56
N LYS A 142 0.35 3.20 -20.26
CA LYS A 142 0.38 3.41 -21.70
C LYS A 142 -0.55 2.36 -22.29
N GLU A 143 -1.75 2.77 -22.68
CA GLU A 143 -2.59 1.99 -23.62
C GLU A 143 -1.85 1.78 -24.94
#